data_AF-G2GXF3-F1
#
_entry.id   AF-G2GXF3-F1
#
_cell.length_a   1.000
_cell.length_b   1.000
_cell.length_c   1.000
_cell.angle_alpha   90.00
_cell.angle_beta   90.00
_cell.angle_gamma   90.00
#
_symmetry.space_group_name_H-M   'P 1'
#
loop_
_entity.id
_entity.type
_entity.pdbx_description
1 polymer ?
#
loop_
_entity_poly.entity_id
_entity_poly.type
_entity_poly.pdbx_seq_one_letter_code
_entity_poly.pdbx_strand_id
1 'polypeptide(L)'
;MNERNIFDELMQGMEAWGNMNAGKETLKIHRLSSNKGITLFPSELKALREKLNLSQAVFAQYLHTGVTTYQNWEQGRAKPNQQAVLLIKMVEKNPATLSALAAL
;
A
#
# COMPACT_ATOMS: atom_id res chain seq x y z
N MET A 1 -2.46 -30.25 29.01
CA MET A 1 -2.36 -28.90 28.42
C MET A 1 -1.78 -28.01 29.49
N ASN A 2 -0.59 -27.44 29.29
CA ASN A 2 -0.04 -26.48 30.25
C ASN A 2 -0.95 -25.25 30.28
N GLU A 3 -1.41 -24.89 31.47
CA GLU A 3 -2.06 -23.60 31.70
C GLU A 3 -1.02 -22.51 31.40
N ARG A 4 -1.30 -21.64 30.42
CA ARG A 4 -0.43 -20.53 30.09
C ARG A 4 -0.43 -19.54 31.25
N ASN A 5 0.74 -19.30 31.83
CA ASN A 5 0.91 -18.24 32.82
C ASN A 5 1.25 -16.92 32.12
N ILE A 6 0.23 -16.09 31.93
CA ILE A 6 0.35 -14.79 31.25
C ILE A 6 1.27 -13.83 32.02
N PHE A 7 1.30 -13.92 33.35
CA PHE A 7 2.14 -13.04 34.16
C PHE A 7 3.64 -13.28 33.89
N ASP A 8 4.05 -14.54 33.86
CA ASP A 8 5.44 -14.92 33.60
C ASP A 8 5.86 -14.55 32.16
N GLU A 9 4.98 -14.77 31.17
CA GLU A 9 5.23 -14.39 29.78
C GLU A 9 5.41 -12.86 29.61
N LEU A 10 4.59 -12.05 30.31
CA LEU A 10 4.71 -10.59 30.28
C LEU A 10 5.99 -10.12 30.96
N MET A 11 6.35 -10.70 32.11
CA MET A 11 7.60 -10.38 32.81
C MET A 11 8.82 -10.71 31.96
N GLN A 12 8.81 -11.87 31.29
CA GLN A 12 9.85 -12.25 30.33
C GLN A 12 9.95 -11.25 29.17
N GLY A 13 8.82 -10.79 28.64
CA GLY A 13 8.79 -9.77 27.57
C GLY A 13 9.38 -8.42 28.01
N MET A 14 9.09 -7.97 29.23
CA MET A 14 9.63 -6.73 29.78
C MET A 14 11.15 -6.83 30.05
N GLU A 15 11.61 -7.96 30.56
CA GLU A 15 13.04 -8.20 30.78
C GLU A 15 13.82 -8.21 29.46
N ALA A 16 13.30 -8.92 28.44
CA ALA A 16 13.89 -8.94 27.11
C ALA A 16 13.92 -7.54 26.46
N TRP A 17 12.89 -6.71 26.70
CA TRP A 17 12.87 -5.31 26.27
C TRP A 17 13.93 -4.47 26.99
N GLY A 18 14.12 -4.67 28.29
CA GLY A 18 15.20 -4.02 29.07
C GLY A 18 16.59 -4.40 28.56
N ASN A 19 16.82 -5.68 28.28
CA ASN A 19 18.07 -6.18 27.70
C ASN A 19 18.34 -5.61 26.30
N MET A 20 17.30 -5.45 25.49
CA MET A 20 17.39 -4.78 24.20
C MET A 20 17.84 -3.32 24.34
N ASN A 21 17.26 -2.57 25.28
CA ASN A 21 17.66 -1.18 25.55
C ASN A 21 19.10 -1.07 26.06
N ALA A 22 19.57 -2.07 26.81
CA ALA A 22 20.96 -2.17 27.28
C ALA A 22 21.94 -2.70 26.20
N GLY A 23 21.46 -3.01 24.99
CA GLY A 23 22.27 -3.56 23.90
C GLY A 23 22.71 -5.01 24.08
N LYS A 24 22.14 -5.73 25.06
CA LYS A 24 22.49 -7.11 25.41
C LYS A 24 21.72 -8.15 24.59
N GLU A 25 20.58 -7.77 24.03
CA GLU A 25 19.67 -8.66 23.32
C GLU A 25 19.10 -7.98 22.08
N THR A 26 18.84 -8.73 21.00
CA THR A 26 18.22 -8.20 19.79
C THR A 26 16.84 -8.79 19.62
N LEU A 27 15.80 -7.94 19.71
CA LEU A 27 14.43 -8.33 19.43
C LEU A 27 14.08 -8.19 17.96
N LYS A 28 12.99 -8.85 17.54
CA LYS A 28 12.39 -8.65 16.21
C LYS A 28 11.81 -7.23 16.13
N ILE A 29 12.55 -6.32 15.49
CA ILE A 29 12.13 -4.93 15.31
C ILE A 29 11.66 -4.73 13.87
N HIS A 30 10.41 -4.28 13.70
CA HIS A 30 9.90 -3.84 12.40
C HIS A 30 9.90 -2.32 12.35
N ARG A 31 10.94 -1.73 11.73
CA ARG A 31 11.02 -0.27 11.57
C ARG A 31 10.07 0.17 10.46
N LEU A 32 9.10 1.00 10.82
CA LEU A 32 8.22 1.66 9.86
C LEU A 32 8.75 3.08 9.61
N SER A 33 9.21 3.34 8.39
CA SER A 33 9.39 4.72 7.94
C SER A 33 8.01 5.32 7.68
N SER A 34 7.67 6.45 8.30
CA SER A 34 6.43 7.16 7.93
C SER A 34 6.58 7.61 6.48
N ASN A 35 5.98 6.89 5.55
CA ASN A 35 6.07 7.26 4.15
C ASN A 35 5.30 8.58 3.98
N LYS A 36 5.98 9.61 3.48
CA LYS A 36 5.35 10.87 3.06
C LYS A 36 4.21 10.51 2.11
N GLY A 37 3.04 11.13 2.28
CA GLY A 37 1.82 10.77 1.55
C GLY A 37 2.08 10.51 0.08
N ILE A 38 1.57 9.38 -0.43
CA ILE A 38 1.80 8.97 -1.81
C ILE A 38 1.04 9.96 -2.69
N THR A 39 1.77 10.65 -3.57
CA THR A 39 1.19 11.58 -4.55
C THR A 39 1.21 10.96 -5.94
N LEU A 40 0.19 11.25 -6.73
CA LEU A 40 0.09 10.87 -8.13
C LEU A 40 -0.24 12.11 -8.95
N PHE A 41 0.60 12.41 -9.94
CA PHE A 41 0.34 13.51 -10.88
C PHE A 41 -0.52 13.02 -12.06
N PRO A 42 -1.38 13.89 -12.64
CA PRO A 42 -2.20 13.52 -13.79
C PRO A 42 -1.38 13.00 -14.99
N SER A 43 -0.19 13.57 -15.22
CA SER A 43 0.75 13.14 -16.26
C SER A 43 1.28 11.72 -16.03
N GLU A 44 1.58 11.36 -14.77
CA GLU A 44 2.03 10.02 -14.40
C GLU A 44 0.93 8.99 -14.65
N LEU A 45 -0.31 9.31 -14.29
CA LEU A 45 -1.47 8.44 -14.54
C LEU A 45 -1.65 8.17 -16.04
N LYS A 46 -1.58 9.23 -16.86
CA LYS A 46 -1.68 9.11 -18.31
C LYS A 46 -0.54 8.27 -18.90
N ALA A 47 0.70 8.52 -18.47
CA ALA A 47 1.87 7.78 -18.92
C ALA A 47 1.79 6.29 -18.55
N LEU A 48 1.31 5.97 -17.34
CA LEU A 48 1.10 4.60 -16.90
C LEU A 48 0.07 3.88 -17.79
N ARG A 49 -1.08 4.51 -18.05
CA ARG A 49 -2.11 3.95 -18.93
C ARG A 49 -1.57 3.64 -20.33
N GLU A 50 -0.80 4.58 -20.89
CA GLU A 50 -0.21 4.44 -22.23
C GLU A 50 0.85 3.33 -22.26
N LYS A 51 1.69 3.22 -21.22
CA LYS A 51 2.66 2.13 -21.08
C LYS A 51 1.99 0.75 -21.05
N LEU A 52 0.78 0.68 -20.52
CA LEU A 52 -0.02 -0.55 -20.43
C LEU A 52 -0.89 -0.80 -21.68
N ASN A 53 -0.88 0.09 -22.67
CA ASN A 53 -1.71 0.03 -23.87
C ASN A 53 -3.21 -0.11 -23.59
N LEU A 54 -3.70 0.55 -22.54
CA LEU A 54 -5.11 0.51 -22.15
C LEU A 54 -5.85 1.78 -22.57
N SER A 55 -7.13 1.63 -22.92
CA SER A 55 -8.04 2.76 -23.05
C SER A 55 -8.43 3.28 -21.66
N GLN A 56 -8.87 4.54 -21.58
CA GLN A 56 -9.32 5.14 -20.32
C GLN A 56 -10.48 4.34 -19.69
N ALA A 57 -11.42 3.87 -20.52
CA ALA A 57 -12.58 3.10 -20.04
C ALA A 57 -12.18 1.75 -19.45
N VAL A 58 -11.26 1.03 -20.11
CA VAL A 58 -10.76 -0.26 -19.62
C VAL A 58 -9.98 -0.08 -18.32
N PHE A 59 -9.15 0.95 -18.21
CA PHE A 59 -8.41 1.18 -16.97
C PHE A 59 -9.33 1.62 -15.82
N ALA A 60 -10.35 2.45 -16.10
CA ALA A 60 -11.37 2.78 -15.12
C ALA A 60 -12.12 1.55 -14.60
N GLN A 61 -12.41 0.58 -15.49
CA GLN A 61 -13.05 -0.68 -15.12
C GLN A 61 -12.17 -1.53 -14.19
N TYR A 62 -10.87 -1.67 -14.49
CA TYR A 62 -9.93 -2.37 -13.59
C TYR A 62 -9.79 -1.74 -12.21
N LEU A 63 -9.97 -0.42 -12.11
CA LEU A 63 -9.92 0.31 -10.85
C LEU A 63 -11.28 0.44 -10.15
N HIS A 64 -12.32 -0.23 -10.68
CA HIS A 64 -13.71 -0.13 -10.23
C HIS A 64 -14.17 1.32 -10.02
N THR A 65 -13.83 2.20 -10.96
CA THR A 65 -14.19 3.63 -10.93
C THR A 65 -14.97 4.03 -12.17
N GLY A 66 -15.68 5.15 -12.09
CA GLY A 66 -16.37 5.71 -13.25
C GLY A 66 -15.39 6.23 -14.30
N VAL A 67 -15.71 6.03 -15.59
CA VAL A 67 -14.89 6.53 -16.71
C VAL A 67 -14.70 8.05 -16.62
N THR A 68 -15.76 8.79 -16.28
CA THR A 68 -15.71 10.25 -16.08
C THR A 68 -14.80 10.64 -14.91
N THR A 69 -14.84 9.88 -13.82
CA THR A 69 -13.95 10.08 -12.66
C THR A 69 -12.48 9.88 -13.05
N TYR A 70 -12.19 8.81 -13.78
CA TYR A 70 -10.84 8.53 -14.27
C TYR A 70 -10.34 9.63 -15.23
N GLN A 71 -11.19 10.09 -16.15
CA GLN A 71 -10.87 11.21 -17.04
C GLN A 71 -10.59 12.51 -16.27
N ASN A 72 -11.37 12.80 -15.23
CA ASN A 72 -11.14 13.96 -14.38
C ASN A 72 -9.80 13.88 -13.64
N TRP A 73 -9.33 12.68 -13.28
CA TRP A 73 -8.01 12.48 -12.70
C TRP A 73 -6.89 12.72 -13.73
N GLU A 74 -6.98 12.15 -14.93
CA GLU A 74 -5.98 12.37 -16.00
C GLU A 74 -5.92 13.82 -16.46
N GLN A 75 -7.03 14.55 -16.41
CA GLN A 75 -7.08 15.99 -16.73
C GLN A 75 -6.71 16.89 -15.54
N GLY A 76 -6.52 16.34 -14.34
CA GLY A 76 -6.21 17.11 -13.13
C GLY A 76 -7.38 17.94 -12.58
N ARG A 77 -8.61 17.73 -13.07
CA ARG A 77 -9.83 18.37 -12.55
C ARG A 77 -10.22 17.84 -11.17
N ALA A 78 -9.87 16.59 -10.87
CA ALA A 78 -10.07 15.97 -9.58
C ALA A 78 -8.82 15.19 -9.17
N LYS A 79 -8.67 14.95 -7.86
CA LYS A 79 -7.59 14.11 -7.32
C LYS A 79 -8.15 12.74 -6.90
N PRO A 80 -7.48 11.63 -7.25
CA PRO A 80 -7.84 10.32 -6.72
C PRO A 80 -7.70 10.28 -5.20
N ASN A 81 -8.51 9.43 -4.56
CA ASN A 81 -8.38 9.16 -3.13
C ASN A 81 -7.07 8.39 -2.85
N GLN A 82 -6.66 8.34 -1.57
CA GLN A 82 -5.38 7.73 -1.18
C GLN A 82 -5.30 6.24 -1.56
N GLN A 83 -6.43 5.52 -1.52
CA GLN A 83 -6.50 4.11 -1.87
C GLN A 83 -6.31 3.89 -3.38
N ALA A 84 -6.95 4.71 -4.21
CA ALA A 84 -6.80 4.70 -5.67
C ALA A 84 -5.37 5.06 -6.06
N VAL A 85 -4.77 6.07 -5.42
CA VAL A 85 -3.35 6.40 -5.62
C VAL A 85 -2.46 5.20 -5.30
N LEU A 86 -2.71 4.52 -4.18
CA LEU A 86 -1.95 3.32 -3.80
C LEU A 86 -2.09 2.21 -4.85
N LEU A 87 -3.32 1.90 -5.28
CA LEU A 87 -3.58 0.87 -6.31
C LEU A 87 -2.88 1.21 -7.63
N ILE A 88 -2.97 2.46 -8.06
CA ILE A 88 -2.30 2.93 -9.28
C ILE A 88 -0.77 2.78 -9.16
N LYS A 89 -0.18 3.14 -8.01
CA LYS A 89 1.26 2.96 -7.77
C LYS A 89 1.66 1.49 -7.64
N MET A 90 0.78 0.62 -7.14
CA MET A 90 0.99 -0.83 -7.14
C MET A 90 1.02 -1.38 -8.57
N VAL A 91 0.10 -0.93 -9.44
CA VAL A 91 0.08 -1.26 -10.86
C VAL A 91 1.33 -0.76 -11.58
N GLU A 92 1.79 0.46 -11.27
CA GLU A 92 3.03 1.01 -11.81
C GLU A 92 4.25 0.13 -11.47
N LYS A 93 4.33 -0.35 -10.22
CA LYS A 93 5.43 -1.19 -9.75
C LYS A 93 5.33 -2.63 -10.24
N ASN A 94 4.13 -3.17 -10.34
CA ASN A 94 3.87 -4.54 -10.78
C ASN A 94 2.60 -4.61 -11.65
N PRO A 95 2.74 -4.61 -12.99
CA PRO A 95 1.61 -4.71 -13.91
C PRO A 95 0.73 -5.95 -13.71
N ALA A 96 1.25 -7.04 -13.14
CA ALA A 96 0.46 -8.25 -12.84
C ALA A 96 -0.62 -8.01 -11.78
N THR A 97 -0.58 -6.90 -11.05
CA THR A 97 -1.68 -6.52 -10.14
C THR A 97 -2.97 -6.19 -10.89
N LEU A 98 -2.91 -5.79 -12.17
CA LEU A 98 -4.12 -5.56 -12.97
C LEU A 98 -4.92 -6.84 -13.20
N SER A 99 -4.27 -7.98 -13.44
CA SER A 99 -4.99 -9.24 -13.60
C SER A 99 -5.61 -9.71 -12.29
N ALA A 100 -4.97 -9.43 -11.15
CA ALA A 100 -5.55 -9.67 -9.84
C ALA A 100 -6.79 -8.79 -9.60
N LEU A 101 -6.74 -7.50 -9.97
CA LEU A 101 -7.91 -6.61 -9.91
C LEU A 101 -9.04 -7.04 -10.85
N ALA A 102 -8.69 -7.55 -12.04
CA ALA A 102 -9.66 -8.05 -13.01
C ALA A 102 -10.44 -9.29 -12.54
N ALA A 103 -9.89 -10.03 -11.57
CA ALA A 103 -10.45 -11.27 -11.07
C ALA A 103 -11.37 -11.08 -9.84
N LEU A 104 -11.53 -9.84 -9.36
CA LEU A 104 -12.42 -9.46 -8.26
C LEU A 104 -13.82 -9.11 -8.77
#